data_AF-A0A3B8RPK5-F1
#
_entry.id   AF-A0A3B8RPK5-F1
#
_cell.length_a   1.000
_cell.length_b   1.000
_cell.length_c   1.000
_cell.angle_alpha   90.00
_cell.angle_beta   90.00
_cell.angle_gamma   90.00
#
_symmetry.space_group_name_H-M   'P 1'
#
loop_
_entity.id
_entity.type
_entity.pdbx_description
1 polymer ?
#
loop_
_entity_poly.entity_id
_entity_poly.type
_entity_poly.pdbx_seq_one_letter_code
_entity_poly.pdbx_strand_id
1 'polypeptide(L)'
;MKIFINEIEDWEEFEDLVAAYFREVKNENNIIDVKVEPSGKGSDGGRDILVTFEVNDSIITYTRKWVVQCKFYDNAISKKDLATVNIPSIIHEYGADGYLLVCKNNPSQKVTEMFENFRNNCRFKYSYLIWDGRLLLNRILTKDNLLKHYFPKYFKFTNDKEKEKRIQ
;
A
#
# COMPACT_ATOMS: atom_id res chain seq x y z
N MET A 1 4.73 13.29 -19.61
CA MET A 1 5.55 12.43 -18.73
C MET A 1 4.61 11.41 -18.10
N LYS A 2 4.90 10.12 -18.22
CA LYS A 2 4.20 9.09 -17.41
C LYS A 2 4.92 9.03 -16.07
N ILE A 3 4.18 9.06 -14.96
CA ILE A 3 4.77 8.80 -13.64
C ILE A 3 5.13 7.32 -13.59
N PHE A 4 6.34 7.03 -13.12
CA PHE A 4 6.77 5.68 -12.80
C PHE A 4 7.28 5.71 -11.36
N ILE A 5 7.13 4.61 -10.62
CA ILE A 5 7.70 4.48 -9.27
C ILE A 5 9.24 4.58 -9.27
N ASN A 6 9.89 4.68 -10.43
CA ASN A 6 11.33 4.75 -10.58
C ASN A 6 12.00 6.00 -9.96
N GLU A 7 11.24 7.00 -9.48
CA GLU A 7 11.81 8.08 -8.64
C GLU A 7 12.12 7.60 -7.21
N ILE A 8 11.51 6.49 -6.78
CA ILE A 8 11.80 5.83 -5.51
C ILE A 8 13.04 4.96 -5.70
N GLU A 9 14.07 5.23 -4.91
CA GLU A 9 15.41 4.66 -5.10
C GLU A 9 15.59 3.33 -4.39
N ASP A 10 14.99 3.18 -3.20
CA ASP A 10 15.17 2.00 -2.37
C ASP A 10 13.89 1.51 -1.67
N TRP A 11 14.02 0.40 -0.95
CA TRP A 11 12.91 -0.26 -0.27
C TRP A 11 12.45 0.52 0.98
N GLU A 12 13.35 1.26 1.65
CA GLU A 12 13.00 2.06 2.83
C GLU A 12 12.12 3.24 2.41
N GLU A 13 12.51 3.94 1.34
CA GLU A 13 11.71 5.04 0.77
C GLU A 13 10.36 4.53 0.24
N PHE A 14 10.32 3.33 -0.35
CA PHE A 14 9.07 2.72 -0.79
C PHE A 14 8.12 2.41 0.37
N GLU A 15 8.63 1.85 1.46
CA GLU A 15 7.85 1.61 2.68
C GLU A 15 7.36 2.90 3.31
N ASP A 16 8.21 3.92 3.38
CA ASP A 16 7.85 5.22 3.91
C ASP A 16 6.76 5.90 3.06
N LEU A 17 6.86 5.83 1.73
CA LEU A 17 5.81 6.30 0.82
C LEU A 17 4.47 5.60 1.08
N VAL A 18 4.46 4.28 1.25
CA VAL A 18 3.24 3.52 1.53
C VAL A 18 2.68 3.89 2.90
N ALA A 19 3.54 4.06 3.91
CA ALA A 19 3.12 4.50 5.24
C ALA A 19 2.53 5.92 5.19
N ALA A 20 3.18 6.84 4.48
CA ALA A 20 2.71 8.21 4.27
C ALA A 20 1.36 8.25 3.55
N TYR A 21 1.16 7.40 2.55
CA TYR A 21 -0.15 7.24 1.90
C TYR A 21 -1.25 6.91 2.91
N PHE A 22 -1.02 5.94 3.80
CA PHE A 22 -2.03 5.60 4.82
C PHE A 22 -2.26 6.71 5.85
N ARG A 23 -1.24 7.51 6.18
CA ARG A 23 -1.42 8.68 7.05
C ARG A 23 -2.30 9.74 6.39
N GLU A 24 -2.21 9.89 5.07
CA GLU A 24 -2.97 10.90 4.33
C GLU A 24 -4.43 10.55 4.06
N VAL A 25 -4.83 9.26 4.09
CA VAL A 25 -6.24 8.89 3.86
C VAL A 25 -7.18 9.19 5.04
N LYS A 26 -6.68 9.84 6.10
CA LYS A 26 -7.52 10.31 7.20
C LYS A 26 -8.56 11.30 6.69
N ASN A 27 -9.82 11.14 7.13
CA ASN A 27 -11.00 11.88 6.68
C ASN A 27 -11.52 11.51 5.26
N GLU A 28 -11.01 10.44 4.65
CA GLU A 28 -11.53 9.92 3.39
C GLU A 28 -12.41 8.70 3.61
N ASN A 29 -13.45 8.51 2.80
CA ASN A 29 -14.27 7.30 2.79
C ASN A 29 -14.75 6.87 4.20
N ASN A 30 -15.16 7.84 5.02
CA ASN A 30 -15.61 7.67 6.41
C ASN A 30 -14.54 7.20 7.42
N ILE A 31 -13.26 7.27 7.05
CA ILE A 31 -12.13 7.04 7.96
C ILE A 31 -11.98 8.27 8.85
N ILE A 32 -12.22 8.13 10.14
CA ILE A 32 -12.11 9.23 11.11
C ILE A 32 -10.71 9.33 11.71
N ASP A 33 -10.00 8.20 11.82
CA ASP A 33 -8.61 8.18 12.26
C ASP A 33 -7.82 7.04 11.62
N VAL A 34 -6.51 7.21 11.55
CA VAL A 34 -5.58 6.19 11.05
C VAL A 34 -4.35 6.14 11.95
N LYS A 35 -4.09 4.94 12.50
CA LYS A 35 -2.84 4.61 13.16
C LYS A 35 -1.96 3.80 12.21
N VAL A 36 -0.76 4.32 11.94
CA VAL A 36 0.23 3.67 11.07
C VAL A 36 1.47 3.34 11.88
N GLU A 37 1.80 2.05 11.96
CA GLU A 37 2.90 1.51 12.76
C GLU A 37 3.86 0.76 11.84
N PRO A 38 4.87 1.45 11.25
CA PRO A 38 5.94 0.79 10.52
C PRO A 38 6.72 -0.16 11.43
N SER A 39 7.19 -1.25 10.85
CA SER A 39 8.12 -2.16 11.50
C SER A 39 9.51 -1.50 11.62
N GLY A 40 10.34 -2.01 12.52
CA GLY A 40 11.69 -1.46 12.70
C GLY A 40 12.63 -1.89 11.57
N LYS A 41 13.91 -1.51 11.66
CA LYS A 41 14.94 -2.06 10.76
C LYS A 41 15.27 -3.49 11.20
N GLY A 42 14.78 -4.50 10.48
CA GLY A 42 15.00 -5.92 10.79
C GLY A 42 14.42 -6.89 9.76
N SER A 43 14.71 -8.19 9.90
CA SER A 43 14.09 -9.25 9.09
C SER A 43 12.66 -9.49 9.57
N ASP A 44 11.77 -8.56 9.24
CA ASP A 44 10.50 -8.44 9.94
C ASP A 44 9.42 -9.32 9.31
N GLY A 45 9.66 -10.64 9.31
CA GLY A 45 8.66 -11.72 9.26
C GLY A 45 7.58 -11.71 8.18
N GLY A 46 7.58 -10.74 7.25
CA GLY A 46 6.47 -10.42 6.36
C GLY A 46 5.46 -9.38 6.83
N ARG A 47 5.79 -8.54 7.81
CA ARG A 47 5.01 -7.35 8.20
C ARG A 47 5.93 -6.15 8.11
N ASP A 48 5.62 -5.22 7.22
CA ASP A 48 6.39 -3.98 7.08
C ASP A 48 5.65 -2.80 7.71
N ILE A 49 4.31 -2.81 7.67
CA ILE A 49 3.48 -1.78 8.31
C ILE A 49 2.22 -2.44 8.90
N LEU A 50 1.85 -2.07 10.12
CA LEU A 50 0.54 -2.35 10.69
C LEU A 50 -0.32 -1.08 10.62
N VAL A 51 -1.47 -1.17 9.94
CA VAL A 51 -2.39 -0.03 9.77
C VAL A 51 -3.69 -0.33 10.48
N THR A 52 -4.13 0.56 11.35
CA THR A 52 -5.46 0.49 11.98
C THR A 52 -6.27 1.71 11.57
N PHE A 53 -7.38 1.47 10.88
CA PHE A 53 -8.37 2.48 10.55
C PHE A 53 -9.44 2.50 11.63
N GLU A 54 -9.86 3.69 12.03
CA GLU A 54 -11.13 3.91 12.71
C GLU A 54 -12.13 4.43 11.69
N VAL A 55 -13.25 3.72 11.51
CA VAL A 55 -14.24 3.98 10.47
C VAL A 55 -15.59 4.21 11.14
N ASN A 56 -16.30 5.25 10.69
CA ASN A 56 -17.66 5.53 11.15
C ASN A 56 -18.65 5.31 10.00
N ASP A 57 -19.53 4.32 10.09
CA ASP A 57 -20.51 4.05 9.03
C ASP A 57 -21.80 4.90 9.14
N SER A 58 -21.75 6.00 9.88
CA SER A 58 -22.88 6.84 10.32
C SER A 58 -23.81 6.22 11.37
N ILE A 59 -23.60 4.96 11.77
CA ILE A 59 -24.39 4.28 12.80
C ILE A 59 -23.48 3.92 13.98
N ILE A 60 -22.36 3.25 13.70
CA ILE A 60 -21.37 2.85 14.68
C ILE A 60 -19.95 3.20 14.20
N THR A 61 -19.06 3.34 15.17
CA THR A 61 -17.62 3.40 14.92
C THR A 61 -17.01 2.03 15.16
N TYR A 62 -16.16 1.57 14.23
CA TYR A 62 -15.43 0.31 14.36
C TYR A 62 -14.01 0.44 13.83
N THR A 63 -13.15 -0.48 14.25
CA THR A 63 -11.76 -0.53 13.80
C THR A 63 -11.55 -1.58 12.72
N ARG A 64 -10.70 -1.28 11.73
CA ARG A 64 -10.17 -2.26 10.78
C ARG A 64 -8.67 -2.24 10.80
N LYS A 65 -8.06 -3.39 11.08
CA LYS A 65 -6.61 -3.55 11.15
C LYS A 65 -6.09 -4.36 9.96
N TRP A 66 -5.00 -3.91 9.37
CA TRP A 66 -4.37 -4.51 8.21
C TRP A 66 -2.88 -4.73 8.46
N VAL A 67 -2.43 -5.94 8.13
CA VAL A 67 -1.01 -6.21 7.95
C VAL A 67 -0.66 -5.82 6.52
N VAL A 68 0.30 -4.92 6.36
CA VAL A 68 0.79 -4.47 5.06
C VAL A 68 2.22 -4.97 4.89
N GLN A 69 2.47 -5.60 3.74
CA GLN A 69 3.80 -6.00 3.32
C GLN A 69 4.16 -5.30 2.01
N CYS A 70 5.32 -4.65 1.98
CA CYS A 70 5.90 -3.98 0.84
C CYS A 70 6.93 -4.89 0.16
N LYS A 71 6.92 -4.93 -1.17
CA LYS A 71 7.92 -5.64 -1.97
C LYS A 71 8.47 -4.74 -3.07
N PHE A 72 9.70 -4.29 -2.85
CA PHE A 72 10.44 -3.44 -3.78
C PHE A 72 11.43 -4.29 -4.60
N TYR A 73 10.92 -4.91 -5.66
CA TYR A 73 11.75 -5.63 -6.63
C TYR A 73 11.50 -5.11 -8.06
N ASP A 74 12.56 -5.11 -8.87
CA ASP A 74 12.46 -4.75 -10.29
C ASP A 74 11.79 -5.86 -11.13
N ASN A 75 11.84 -7.10 -10.65
CA ASN A 75 11.17 -8.24 -11.25
C ASN A 75 9.77 -8.45 -10.66
N ALA A 76 8.95 -9.22 -11.37
CA ALA A 76 7.63 -9.61 -10.88
C ALA A 76 7.74 -10.46 -9.61
N ILE A 77 6.87 -10.20 -8.62
CA ILE A 77 6.89 -10.90 -7.34
C ILE A 77 6.47 -12.35 -7.53
N SER A 78 7.30 -13.28 -7.08
CA SER A 78 7.07 -14.72 -7.14
C SER A 78 6.63 -15.27 -5.78
N LYS A 79 6.16 -16.53 -5.76
CA LYS A 79 5.85 -17.22 -4.50
C LYS A 79 7.07 -17.40 -3.60
N LYS A 80 8.28 -17.48 -4.18
CA LYS A 80 9.52 -17.65 -3.39
C LYS A 80 9.80 -16.42 -2.53
N ASP A 81 9.46 -15.25 -3.04
CA ASP A 81 9.65 -13.96 -2.37
C ASP A 81 8.70 -13.76 -1.16
N LEU A 82 7.68 -14.64 -1.06
CA LEU A 82 6.69 -14.69 0.01
C LEU A 82 6.79 -15.99 0.83
N ALA A 83 7.68 -16.93 0.46
CA ALA A 83 7.69 -18.28 1.03
C ALA A 83 8.10 -18.35 2.50
N THR A 84 8.78 -17.31 3.00
CA THR A 84 9.17 -17.20 4.41
C THR A 84 8.02 -16.74 5.31
N VAL A 85 6.87 -16.39 4.72
CA VAL A 85 5.77 -15.71 5.40
C VAL A 85 4.52 -16.58 5.36
N ASN A 86 4.03 -17.01 6.51
CA ASN A 86 2.71 -17.61 6.61
C ASN A 86 1.66 -16.50 6.78
N ILE A 87 1.15 -16.01 5.65
CA ILE A 87 0.24 -14.85 5.60
C ILE A 87 -0.98 -15.01 6.55
N PRO A 88 -1.77 -16.11 6.52
CA PRO A 88 -2.86 -16.30 7.47
C PRO A 88 -2.43 -16.25 8.94
N SER A 89 -1.28 -16.84 9.28
CA SER A 89 -0.78 -16.82 10.67
C SER A 89 -0.46 -15.41 11.15
N ILE A 90 0.13 -14.58 10.30
CA ILE A 90 0.49 -13.19 10.66
C ILE A 90 -0.76 -12.33 10.85
N ILE A 91 -1.78 -12.50 10.00
CA ILE A 91 -3.06 -11.83 10.22
C ILE A 91 -3.61 -12.19 11.62
N HIS A 92 -3.54 -13.48 11.98
CA HIS A 92 -3.98 -13.96 13.29
C HIS A 92 -3.14 -13.39 14.44
N GLU A 93 -1.81 -13.42 14.31
CA GLU A 93 -0.85 -12.95 15.31
C GLU A 93 -1.07 -11.48 15.68
N TYR A 94 -1.34 -10.62 14.68
CA TYR A 94 -1.59 -9.20 14.90
C TYR A 94 -3.06 -8.85 15.16
N GLY A 95 -3.96 -9.84 15.16
CA GLY A 95 -5.40 -9.64 15.27
C GLY A 95 -5.92 -8.71 14.19
N ALA A 96 -5.44 -8.86 12.96
CA ALA A 96 -5.82 -8.06 11.81
C ALA A 96 -7.05 -8.65 11.09
N ASP A 97 -7.77 -7.79 10.36
CA ASP A 97 -8.89 -8.16 9.50
C ASP A 97 -8.43 -8.60 8.10
N GLY A 98 -7.20 -8.28 7.73
CA GLY A 98 -6.70 -8.60 6.40
C GLY A 98 -5.21 -8.35 6.19
N TYR A 99 -4.79 -8.75 5.00
CA TYR A 99 -3.43 -8.62 4.50
C TYR A 99 -3.42 -7.87 3.18
N LEU A 100 -2.52 -6.91 3.07
CA LEU A 100 -2.28 -6.16 1.85
C LEU A 100 -0.82 -6.35 1.42
N LEU A 101 -0.63 -6.90 0.23
CA LEU A 101 0.66 -6.92 -0.43
C LEU A 101 0.77 -5.69 -1.36
N VAL A 102 1.75 -4.83 -1.15
CA VAL A 102 2.05 -3.69 -2.01
C VAL A 102 3.35 -3.94 -2.76
N CYS A 103 3.31 -3.93 -4.08
CA CYS A 103 4.44 -4.27 -4.92
C CYS A 103 4.88 -3.06 -5.77
N LYS A 104 6.18 -2.82 -5.89
CA LYS A 104 6.74 -1.85 -6.86
C LYS A 104 6.32 -2.20 -8.30
N ASN A 105 6.36 -3.50 -8.61
CA ASN A 105 6.01 -4.06 -9.91
C ASN A 105 4.87 -5.08 -9.80
N ASN A 106 4.47 -5.68 -10.91
CA ASN A 106 3.33 -6.60 -10.92
C ASN A 106 3.65 -7.89 -10.13
N PRO A 107 2.66 -8.49 -9.44
CA PRO A 107 2.79 -9.87 -8.97
C PRO A 107 2.83 -10.83 -10.17
N SER A 108 3.50 -11.96 -10.00
CA SER A 108 3.36 -13.08 -10.94
C SER A 108 1.95 -13.67 -10.87
N GLN A 109 1.50 -14.30 -11.97
CA GLN A 109 0.21 -14.98 -12.02
C GLN A 109 0.03 -15.97 -10.86
N LYS A 110 1.09 -16.70 -10.49
CA LYS A 110 1.09 -17.64 -9.37
C LYS A 110 0.81 -16.97 -8.03
N VAL A 111 1.28 -15.74 -7.82
CA VAL A 111 1.00 -14.95 -6.61
C VAL A 111 -0.45 -14.46 -6.61
N THR A 112 -0.95 -14.00 -7.76
CA THR A 112 -2.36 -13.63 -7.91
C THR A 112 -3.30 -14.79 -7.59
N GLU A 113 -3.06 -15.96 -8.19
CA GLU A 113 -3.80 -17.21 -7.93
C GLU A 113 -3.71 -17.62 -6.44
N MET A 114 -2.57 -17.39 -5.79
CA MET A 114 -2.41 -17.66 -4.36
C MET A 114 -3.34 -16.79 -3.52
N PHE A 115 -3.42 -15.49 -3.80
CA PHE A 115 -4.30 -14.57 -3.08
C PHE A 115 -5.78 -14.83 -3.39
N GLU A 116 -6.12 -15.22 -4.63
CA GLU A 116 -7.46 -15.69 -4.98
C GLU A 116 -7.86 -16.93 -4.19
N ASN A 117 -6.96 -17.90 -4.08
CA ASN A 117 -7.18 -19.10 -3.27
C ASN A 117 -7.34 -18.77 -1.79
N PHE A 118 -6.57 -17.82 -1.25
CA PHE A 118 -6.75 -17.34 0.12
C PHE A 118 -8.14 -16.73 0.32
N ARG A 119 -8.60 -15.85 -0.59
CA ARG A 119 -9.94 -15.26 -0.51
C ARG A 119 -11.05 -16.31 -0.58
N ASN A 120 -10.99 -17.21 -1.56
CA ASN A 120 -12.05 -18.17 -1.84
C ASN A 120 -12.17 -19.25 -0.76
N ASN A 121 -11.09 -19.56 -0.05
CA ASN A 121 -11.04 -20.62 0.95
C ASN A 121 -10.89 -20.08 2.40
N CYS A 122 -11.05 -18.77 2.62
CA CYS A 122 -10.85 -18.19 3.94
C CYS A 122 -11.99 -18.53 4.91
N ARG A 123 -11.71 -19.37 5.91
CA ARG A 123 -12.67 -19.69 6.98
C ARG A 123 -12.84 -18.57 8.00
N PHE A 124 -11.78 -17.79 8.24
CA PHE A 124 -11.74 -16.72 9.25
C PHE A 124 -12.20 -15.36 8.74
N LYS A 125 -12.72 -15.30 7.50
CA LYS A 125 -13.22 -14.07 6.85
C LYS A 125 -12.17 -12.95 6.73
N TYR A 126 -10.89 -13.31 6.63
CA TYR A 126 -9.83 -12.36 6.32
C TYR A 126 -9.92 -11.83 4.90
N SER A 127 -9.54 -10.57 4.74
CA SER A 127 -9.37 -9.95 3.43
C SER A 127 -7.93 -10.09 2.95
N TYR A 128 -7.74 -10.41 1.66
CA TYR A 128 -6.42 -10.51 1.05
C TYR A 128 -6.39 -9.67 -0.21
N LEU A 129 -5.54 -8.64 -0.25
CA LEU A 129 -5.46 -7.68 -1.34
C LEU A 129 -4.02 -7.57 -1.87
N ILE A 130 -3.92 -7.23 -3.16
CA ILE A 130 -2.64 -6.87 -3.79
C ILE A 130 -2.80 -5.49 -4.43
N TRP A 131 -1.87 -4.59 -4.17
CA TRP A 131 -1.66 -3.37 -4.93
C TRP A 131 -0.37 -3.52 -5.73
N ASP A 132 -0.49 -3.64 -7.05
CA ASP A 132 0.65 -3.49 -7.94
C ASP A 132 1.07 -2.02 -8.04
N GLY A 133 2.23 -1.77 -8.67
CA GLY A 133 2.78 -0.42 -8.79
C GLY A 133 1.84 0.55 -9.51
N ARG A 134 1.02 0.07 -10.45
CA ARG A 134 0.05 0.91 -11.16
C ARG A 134 -1.11 1.31 -10.25
N LEU A 135 -1.65 0.36 -9.48
CA LEU A 135 -2.71 0.63 -8.51
C LEU A 135 -2.22 1.57 -7.41
N LEU A 136 -1.01 1.36 -6.90
CA LEU A 136 -0.39 2.27 -5.91
C LEU A 136 -0.23 3.69 -6.50
N LEU A 137 0.32 3.82 -7.70
CA LEU A 137 0.48 5.12 -8.36
C LEU A 137 -0.84 5.85 -8.57
N ASN A 138 -1.89 5.16 -9.02
CA ASN A 138 -3.21 5.77 -9.20
C ASN A 138 -3.77 6.35 -7.88
N ARG A 139 -3.45 5.71 -6.75
CA ARG A 139 -3.85 6.20 -5.43
C ARG A 139 -3.04 7.44 -5.04
N ILE A 140 -1.72 7.42 -5.25
CA ILE A 140 -0.81 8.53 -4.93
C ILE A 140 -1.07 9.75 -5.79
N LEU A 141 -1.45 9.57 -7.06
CA LEU A 141 -1.74 10.68 -7.99
C LEU A 141 -2.86 11.62 -7.53
N THR A 142 -3.66 11.21 -6.54
CA THR A 142 -4.71 12.04 -5.94
C THR A 142 -4.24 12.81 -4.69
N LYS A 143 -2.95 12.72 -4.35
CA LYS A 143 -2.35 13.21 -3.11
C LYS A 143 -1.20 14.18 -3.40
N ASP A 144 -1.51 15.46 -3.52
CA ASP A 144 -0.53 16.50 -3.87
C ASP A 144 0.66 16.55 -2.91
N ASN A 145 0.43 16.31 -1.62
CA ASN A 145 1.47 16.29 -0.60
C ASN A 145 2.47 15.14 -0.84
N LEU A 146 1.99 13.92 -1.11
CA LEU A 146 2.85 12.80 -1.50
C LEU A 146 3.58 13.06 -2.81
N LEU A 147 2.89 13.60 -3.82
CA LEU A 147 3.54 13.91 -5.10
C LEU A 147 4.66 14.94 -4.93
N LYS A 148 4.44 15.96 -4.11
CA LYS A 148 5.46 16.99 -3.84
C LYS A 148 6.68 16.42 -3.12
N HIS A 149 6.49 15.47 -2.20
CA HIS A 149 7.56 14.90 -1.39
C HIS A 149 8.34 13.81 -2.14
N TYR A 150 7.64 12.79 -2.64
CA TYR A 150 8.25 11.58 -3.21
C TYR A 150 8.40 11.62 -4.74
N PHE A 151 7.67 12.51 -5.42
CA PHE A 151 7.73 12.64 -6.89
C PHE A 151 7.94 14.10 -7.33
N PRO A 152 8.96 14.81 -6.79
CA PRO A 152 9.09 16.26 -6.97
C PRO A 152 9.31 16.67 -8.43
N LYS A 153 9.96 15.83 -9.25
CA LYS A 153 10.14 16.12 -10.68
C LYS A 153 8.81 16.06 -11.41
N TYR A 154 7.98 15.06 -11.11
CA TYR A 154 6.63 14.95 -11.65
C TYR A 154 5.72 16.10 -11.20
N PHE A 155 5.74 16.44 -9.91
CA PHE A 155 4.94 17.54 -9.38
C PHE A 155 5.30 18.89 -10.00
N LYS A 156 6.59 19.15 -10.25
CA LYS A 156 7.02 20.37 -10.94
C LYS A 156 6.54 20.40 -12.40
N PHE A 157 6.73 19.31 -13.14
CA PHE A 157 6.33 19.21 -14.55
C PHE A 157 4.83 19.43 -14.76
N THR A 158 3.99 18.87 -13.89
CA THR A 158 2.52 19.02 -13.98
C THR A 158 2.09 20.48 -13.72
N ASN A 159 2.64 21.11 -12.68
CA ASN A 159 2.39 22.51 -12.38
C ASN A 159 2.81 23.47 -13.50
N ASP A 160 3.97 23.23 -14.13
CA ASP A 160 4.46 24.08 -15.22
C ASP A 160 3.52 23.98 -16.45
N LYS A 161 3.02 22.78 -16.76
CA LYS A 161 2.02 22.58 -17.82
C LYS A 161 0.67 23.21 -17.54
N GLU A 162 0.21 23.21 -16.29
CA GLU A 162 -1.03 23.87 -15.93
C GLU A 162 -0.92 25.39 -16.06
N LYS A 163 0.23 25.97 -15.71
CA LYS A 163 0.49 27.40 -15.91
C LYS A 163 0.48 27.78 -17.39
N GLU A 164 1.14 26.99 -18.25
CA GLU A 164 1.13 27.21 -19.71
C GLU A 164 -0.29 27.21 -20.29
N LYS A 165 -1.17 26.31 -19.83
CA LYS A 165 -2.58 26.26 -20.25
C LYS A 165 -3.42 27.45 -19.79
N ARG A 166 -3.04 28.13 -18.71
CA ARG A 166 -3.78 29.29 -18.17
C ARG A 166 -3.37 30.61 -18.83
N ILE A 167 -2.29 30.61 -19.60
CA ILE A 167 -1.75 31.79 -20.30
C ILE A 167 -2.17 31.80 -21.79
N GLN A 168 -2.75 30.69 -22.29
CA GLN A 168 -3.42 30.58 -23.59
C GLN A 168 -4.92 30.77 -23.44
#